data_AF-A0A843JLF2-F1
#
_entry.id   AF-A0A843JLF2-F1
#
_cell.length_a   1.000
_cell.length_b   1.000
_cell.length_c   1.000
_cell.angle_alpha   90.00
_cell.angle_beta   90.00
_cell.angle_gamma   90.00
#
_symmetry.space_group_name_H-M   'P 1'
#
loop_
_entity.id
_entity.type
_entity.pdbx_description
1 polymer ?
#
loop_
_entity_poly.entity_id
_entity_poly.type
_entity_poly.pdbx_seq_one_letter_code
_entity_poly.pdbx_strand_id
1 'polypeptide(L)'
;MECKVKFIDLELKHAFDDLEKSDSRLFKEVNKAIQDICQNSFCGRNVKKKLIPKELVQKHKIDNLWIYNLRKDWRLLYSVGRDEIEIIAVILDWMDHKDYEKLFKF
;
A
#
# COMPACT_ATOMS: atom_id res chain seq x y z
N MET A 1 13.82 -7.69 9.97
CA MET A 1 13.97 -6.28 10.39
C MET A 1 12.56 -5.80 10.63
N GLU A 2 12.19 -5.51 11.87
CA GLU A 2 10.81 -5.09 12.17
C GLU A 2 10.57 -3.69 11.61
N CYS A 3 9.57 -3.55 10.74
CA CYS A 3 9.17 -2.29 10.12
C CYS A 3 7.85 -1.81 10.73
N LYS A 4 7.71 -0.53 11.04
CA LYS A 4 6.43 0.03 11.45
C LYS A 4 5.56 0.25 10.22
N VAL A 5 4.34 -0.29 10.22
CA VAL A 5 3.35 -0.02 9.17
C VAL A 5 2.36 1.03 9.65
N LYS A 6 2.11 2.05 8.82
CA LYS A 6 1.13 3.11 9.06
C LYS A 6 0.19 3.25 7.86
N PHE A 7 -1.04 3.67 8.09
CA PHE A 7 -1.92 4.14 7.02
C PHE A 7 -1.64 5.62 6.72
N ILE A 8 -1.85 6.04 5.48
CA ILE A 8 -1.59 7.42 5.05
C ILE A 8 -2.49 8.45 5.74
N ASP A 9 -3.73 8.05 6.08
CA ASP A 9 -4.69 8.86 6.80
C ASP A 9 -5.65 7.97 7.64
N LEU A 10 -6.48 8.63 8.45
CA LEU A 10 -7.45 7.97 9.32
C LEU A 10 -8.63 7.37 8.52
N GLU A 11 -8.98 7.96 7.38
CA GLU A 11 -10.09 7.47 6.54
C GLU A 11 -9.75 6.09 5.98
N LEU A 12 -8.53 5.92 5.45
CA LEU A 12 -8.04 4.65 4.95
C LEU A 12 -7.95 3.62 6.09
N LYS A 13 -7.50 4.03 7.28
CA LYS A 13 -7.51 3.13 8.43
C LYS A 13 -8.92 2.64 8.77
N HIS A 14 -9.91 3.54 8.82
CA HIS A 14 -11.30 3.16 9.07
C HIS A 14 -11.84 2.25 7.95
N ALA A 15 -11.50 2.52 6.69
CA ALA A 15 -11.88 1.67 5.58
C ALA A 15 -11.30 0.24 5.72
N PHE A 16 -10.08 0.10 6.25
CA PHE A 16 -9.50 -1.20 6.57
C PHE A 16 -10.23 -1.89 7.72
N ASP A 17 -10.53 -1.16 8.79
CA ASP A 17 -11.23 -1.69 9.98
C ASP A 17 -12.66 -2.15 9.61
N ASP A 18 -13.37 -1.40 8.77
CA ASP A 18 -14.71 -1.75 8.26
C ASP A 18 -14.69 -2.94 7.29
N LEU A 19 -13.53 -3.23 6.70
CA LEU A 19 -13.34 -4.31 5.76
C LEU A 19 -13.52 -5.68 6.44
N GLU A 20 -13.19 -5.78 7.73
CA GLU A 20 -13.39 -7.00 8.52
C GLU A 20 -14.85 -7.47 8.48
N LYS A 21 -15.80 -6.52 8.50
CA LYS A 21 -17.24 -6.78 8.49
C LYS A 21 -17.83 -6.91 7.09
N SER A 22 -17.35 -6.10 6.15
CA SER A 22 -17.92 -6.01 4.79
C SER A 22 -17.35 -7.05 3.83
N ASP A 23 -16.04 -7.28 3.83
CA ASP A 23 -15.37 -8.31 3.04
C ASP A 23 -14.24 -8.98 3.84
N SER A 24 -14.62 -9.94 4.68
CA SER A 24 -13.69 -10.71 5.51
C SER A 24 -12.56 -11.42 4.73
N ARG A 25 -12.74 -11.67 3.42
CA ARG A 25 -11.71 -12.33 2.60
C ARG A 25 -10.65 -11.32 2.21
N LEU A 26 -11.06 -10.17 1.65
CA LEU A 26 -10.14 -9.10 1.31
C LEU A 26 -9.43 -8.57 2.57
N PHE A 27 -10.12 -8.52 3.71
CA PHE A 27 -9.53 -8.09 4.99
C PHE A 27 -8.35 -8.97 5.37
N LYS A 28 -8.53 -10.29 5.31
CA LYS A 28 -7.47 -11.26 5.59
C LYS A 28 -6.29 -11.11 4.64
N GLU A 29 -6.54 -10.79 3.37
CA GLU A 29 -5.49 -10.59 2.37
C GLU A 29 -4.71 -9.29 2.61
N VAL A 30 -5.39 -8.17 2.85
CA VAL A 30 -4.77 -6.88 3.17
C VAL A 30 -4.01 -6.97 4.48
N ASN A 31 -4.59 -7.58 5.52
CA ASN A 31 -3.94 -7.78 6.82
C ASN A 31 -2.68 -8.66 6.67
N LYS A 32 -2.75 -9.73 5.88
CA LYS A 32 -1.58 -10.55 5.59
C LYS A 32 -0.50 -9.76 4.86
N ALA A 33 -0.87 -8.96 3.86
CA ALA A 33 0.10 -8.12 3.15
C ALA A 33 0.76 -7.10 4.09
N ILE A 34 0.02 -6.49 5.01
CA ILE A 34 0.56 -5.62 6.06
C ILE A 34 1.56 -6.37 6.94
N GLN A 35 1.26 -7.60 7.35
CA GLN A 35 2.19 -8.43 8.13
C GLN A 35 3.46 -8.76 7.34
N ASP A 36 3.32 -9.15 6.07
CA ASP A 36 4.46 -9.47 5.20
C ASP A 36 5.34 -8.21 4.98
N ILE A 37 4.73 -7.03 4.79
CA ILE A 37 5.42 -5.74 4.67
C ILE A 37 6.12 -5.35 5.99
N CYS A 38 5.49 -5.61 7.13
CA CYS A 38 6.08 -5.39 8.46
C CYS A 38 7.36 -6.24 8.66
N GLN A 39 7.36 -7.48 8.18
CA GLN A 39 8.52 -8.36 8.24
C GLN A 39 9.63 -7.96 7.24
N ASN A 40 9.21 -7.55 6.04
CA ASN A 40 10.10 -7.09 4.99
C ASN A 40 9.40 -6.04 4.11
N SER A 41 9.68 -4.77 4.36
CA SER A 41 9.09 -3.66 3.59
C SER A 41 9.44 -3.66 2.10
N PHE A 42 10.48 -4.39 1.68
CA PHE A 42 10.90 -4.48 0.27
C PHE A 42 10.33 -5.71 -0.45
N CYS A 43 9.31 -6.39 0.11
CA CYS A 43 8.71 -7.59 -0.48
C CYS A 43 7.84 -7.33 -1.72
N GLY A 44 7.35 -6.09 -1.90
CA GLY A 44 6.60 -5.70 -3.08
C GLY A 44 7.45 -5.41 -4.31
N ARG A 45 6.79 -5.13 -5.44
CA ARG A 45 7.44 -4.65 -6.66
C ARG A 45 7.67 -3.13 -6.56
N ASN A 46 8.92 -2.70 -6.65
CA ASN A 46 9.25 -1.27 -6.75
C ASN A 46 8.83 -0.70 -8.11
N VAL A 47 8.15 0.44 -8.09
CA VAL A 47 7.73 1.17 -9.30
C VAL A 47 8.84 2.13 -9.70
N LYS A 48 9.28 2.06 -10.97
CA LYS A 48 10.25 3.01 -11.53
C LYS A 48 9.73 4.44 -11.35
N LYS A 49 10.55 5.35 -10.81
CA LYS A 49 10.16 6.74 -10.48
C LYS A 49 9.35 7.46 -11.57
N LYS A 50 9.71 7.28 -12.84
CA LYS A 50 9.02 7.87 -14.00
C LYS A 50 7.60 7.35 -14.25
N LEU A 51 7.25 6.20 -13.68
CA LEU A 51 5.95 5.53 -13.81
C LEU A 51 5.05 5.75 -12.58
N ILE A 52 5.54 6.45 -11.55
CA ILE A 52 4.72 6.75 -10.37
C ILE A 52 3.65 7.77 -10.78
N PRO A 53 2.35 7.49 -10.55
CA PRO A 53 1.28 8.43 -10.85
C PRO A 53 1.52 9.80 -10.20
N LYS A 54 1.46 10.87 -11.00
CA LYS A 54 1.72 12.25 -10.53
C LYS A 54 0.78 12.65 -9.40
N GLU A 55 -0.47 12.17 -9.46
CA GLU A 55 -1.52 12.44 -8.48
C GLU A 55 -1.12 11.93 -7.08
N LEU A 56 -0.50 10.74 -6.99
CA LEU A 56 0.02 10.22 -5.71
C LEU A 56 1.20 11.04 -5.19
N VAL A 57 2.13 11.43 -6.07
CA VAL A 57 3.29 12.24 -5.70
C VAL A 57 2.85 13.61 -5.19
N GLN A 58 1.88 14.25 -5.85
CA GLN A 58 1.38 15.55 -5.45
C GLN A 58 0.57 15.50 -4.15
N LYS A 59 -0.31 14.50 -4.00
CA LYS A 59 -1.17 14.35 -2.82
C LYS A 59 -0.38 13.94 -1.57
N HIS A 60 0.55 13.00 -1.71
CA HIS A 60 1.20 12.34 -0.57
C HIS A 60 2.69 12.67 -0.42
N LYS A 61 3.27 13.44 -1.36
CA LYS A 61 4.69 13.83 -1.35
C LYS A 61 5.66 12.63 -1.24
N ILE A 62 5.27 11.50 -1.82
CA ILE A 62 6.09 10.29 -1.87
C ILE A 62 7.18 10.41 -2.94
N ASP A 63 8.34 9.80 -2.68
CA ASP A 63 9.48 9.73 -3.61
C ASP A 63 9.73 8.31 -4.15
N ASN A 64 8.99 7.33 -3.62
CA ASN A 64 8.98 5.93 -4.01
C ASN A 64 7.57 5.33 -3.89
N LEU A 65 7.32 4.27 -4.65
CA LEU A 65 6.06 3.53 -4.64
C LEU A 65 6.35 2.04 -4.82
N TRP A 66 5.69 1.24 -4.00
CA TRP A 66 5.75 -0.21 -4.01
C TRP A 66 4.35 -0.78 -4.19
N ILE A 67 4.27 -1.90 -4.90
CA ILE A 67 3.02 -2.61 -5.14
C ILE A 67 3.16 -4.03 -4.62
N TYR A 68 2.26 -4.40 -3.71
CA TYR A 68 2.07 -5.78 -3.27
C TYR A 68 0.85 -6.35 -3.99
N ASN A 69 1.02 -7.49 -4.67
CA ASN A 69 -0.08 -8.16 -5.36
C ASN A 69 -0.91 -8.97 -4.36
N LEU A 70 -2.19 -8.64 -4.25
CA LEU A 70 -3.18 -9.42 -3.51
C LEU A 70 -3.85 -10.42 -4.48
N ARG A 71 -4.77 -11.27 -3.99
CA ARG A 71 -5.45 -12.22 -4.89
C ARG A 71 -6.48 -11.48 -5.76
N LYS A 72 -6.98 -12.16 -6.80
CA LYS A 72 -8.00 -11.64 -7.73
C LYS A 72 -7.67 -10.26 -8.31
N ASP A 73 -6.40 -10.05 -8.64
CA ASP A 73 -5.92 -8.81 -9.26
C ASP A 73 -6.09 -7.54 -8.40
N TRP A 74 -6.21 -7.69 -7.08
CA TRP A 74 -6.09 -6.56 -6.16
C TRP A 74 -4.63 -6.16 -5.97
N ARG A 75 -4.37 -4.87 -5.78
CA ARG A 75 -3.04 -4.32 -5.53
C ARG A 75 -3.08 -3.45 -4.29
N LEU A 76 -2.19 -3.71 -3.35
CA LEU A 76 -1.90 -2.81 -2.23
C LEU A 76 -0.71 -1.92 -2.62
N LEU A 77 -0.91 -0.62 -2.47
CA LEU A 77 0.08 0.42 -2.77
C LEU A 77 0.65 0.95 -1.46
N TYR A 78 1.98 1.03 -1.39
CA TYR A 78 2.64 1.57 -0.20
C TYR A 78 3.94 2.27 -0.56
N SER A 79 4.41 3.15 0.32
CA SER A 79 5.72 3.80 0.24
C SER A 79 6.59 3.32 1.40
N VAL A 80 7.90 3.27 1.21
CA VAL A 80 8.86 2.93 2.26
C VAL A 80 9.72 4.14 2.56
N GLY A 81 9.74 4.55 3.82
CA GLY A 81 10.58 5.62 4.34
C GLY A 81 11.47 5.12 5.47
N ARG A 82 12.36 6.00 5.94
CA ARG A 82 13.15 5.79 7.15
C ARG A 82 12.86 6.92 8.13
N ASP A 83 12.68 6.56 9.39
CA ASP A 83 12.55 7.48 10.51
C ASP A 83 13.70 7.19 11.49
N GLU A 84 14.70 8.07 11.50
CA GLU A 84 15.98 7.91 12.19
C GLU A 84 16.70 6.57 11.88
N ILE A 85 16.34 5.52 12.61
CA ILE A 85 16.94 4.18 12.57
C ILE A 85 15.92 3.13 12.09
N GLU A 86 14.62 3.45 12.13
CA GLU A 86 13.52 2.53 11.82
C GLU A 86 13.07 2.65 10.36
N ILE A 87 12.72 1.51 9.76
CA ILE A 87 12.02 1.50 8.47
C ILE A 87 10.52 1.64 8.72
N ILE A 88 9.88 2.54 7.98
CA ILE A 88 8.42 2.74 8.03
C ILE A 88 7.83 2.45 6.65
N ALA A 89 6.83 1.58 6.60
CA ALA A 89 5.99 1.39 5.44
C ALA A 89 4.68 2.17 5.63
N VAL A 90 4.32 2.99 4.66
CA VAL A 90 3.08 3.78 4.65
C VAL A 90 2.15 3.23 3.60
N ILE A 91 1.05 2.61 4.02
CA ILE A 91 -0.02 2.11 3.16
C ILE A 91 -0.74 3.32 2.56
N LEU A 92 -0.72 3.42 1.24
CA LEU A 92 -1.31 4.52 0.48
C LEU A 92 -2.73 4.19 0.05
N ASP A 93 -2.96 2.95 -0.37
CA ASP A 93 -4.28 2.46 -0.82
C ASP A 93 -4.25 0.93 -1.04
N TRP A 94 -5.42 0.32 -1.24
CA TRP A 94 -5.57 -0.99 -1.88
C TRP A 94 -6.79 -0.98 -2.80
N MET A 95 -6.61 -1.45 -4.03
CA MET A 95 -7.62 -1.29 -5.07
C MET A 95 -7.68 -2.48 -6.00
N ASP A 96 -8.81 -2.62 -6.68
CA ASP A 96 -9.01 -3.65 -7.69
C ASP A 96 -8.24 -3.33 -8.97
N HIS A 97 -8.39 -4.20 -9.97
CA HIS A 97 -7.71 -4.03 -11.25
C HIS A 97 -8.13 -2.79 -12.03
N LYS A 98 -9.41 -2.43 -11.98
CA LYS A 98 -9.96 -1.33 -12.78
C LYS A 98 -9.46 0.00 -12.26
N ASP A 99 -9.52 0.18 -10.94
CA ASP A 99 -9.03 1.40 -10.29
C ASP A 99 -7.51 1.51 -10.43
N TYR A 100 -6.80 0.38 -10.35
CA TYR A 100 -5.37 0.34 -10.61
C TYR A 100 -5.02 0.77 -12.04
N GLU A 101 -5.69 0.24 -13.06
CA GLU A 101 -5.44 0.65 -14.46
C GLU A 101 -5.71 2.13 -14.68
N LYS A 102 -6.81 2.64 -14.12
CA LYS A 102 -7.17 4.06 -14.18
C LYS A 102 -6.11 4.95 -13.55
N LEU A 103 -5.60 4.58 -12.38
CA LEU A 103 -4.56 5.32 -11.67
C LEU A 103 -3.24 5.36 -12.46
N PHE A 104 -2.85 4.23 -13.06
CA PHE A 104 -1.62 4.12 -13.82
C PHE A 104 -1.74 4.53 -15.30
N LYS A 105 -2.96 4.81 -15.77
CA LYS A 105 -3.28 5.22 -17.15
C LYS A 105 -2.80 4.19 -18.16
N PHE A 106 -3.04 2.91 -17.85
CA PHE A 106 -2.86 1.80 -18.78
C PHE A 106 -4.04 1.69 -19.75
#